data_AF-A0A521NLM0-F1
#
_entry.id   AF-A0A521NLM0-F1
#
_cell.length_a   1.000
_cell.length_b   1.000
_cell.length_c   1.000
_cell.angle_alpha   90.00
_cell.angle_beta   90.00
_cell.angle_gamma   90.00
#
_symmetry.space_group_name_H-M   'P 1'
#
loop_
_entity.id
_entity.type
_entity.pdbx_description
1 polymer ?
#
loop_
_entity_poly.entity_id
_entity_poly.type
_entity_poly.pdbx_seq_one_letter_code
_entity_poly.pdbx_strand_id
1 'polypeptide(L)'
;MDHTSDPNAARYVLDPKRTDLAREFRGCIRGPHSEELKKLLHRMRWGAFPGRYLLVMVEPGRRWALAQMPDERGQKVKVFHDVVFESLDDAEWHVFGLRWKALTGTELKLD
;
A
#
# COMPACT_ATOMS: atom_id res chain seq x y z
N MET A 1 -2.59 28.42 -5.57
CA MET A 1 -2.96 27.37 -6.55
C MET A 1 -2.04 26.23 -6.25
N ASP A 2 -2.53 25.30 -5.44
CA ASP A 2 -1.68 24.41 -4.68
C ASP A 2 -1.60 23.11 -5.48
N HIS A 3 -0.57 23.00 -6.32
CA HIS A 3 -0.34 21.82 -7.17
C HIS A 3 0.02 20.54 -6.38
N THR A 4 -0.01 20.58 -5.05
CA THR A 4 0.38 19.48 -4.16
C THR A 4 -0.61 18.32 -4.18
N SER A 5 -1.87 18.53 -4.57
CA SER A 5 -2.91 17.48 -4.54
C SER A 5 -3.19 16.79 -5.87
N ASP A 6 -2.38 17.00 -6.92
CA ASP A 6 -2.55 16.26 -8.17
C ASP A 6 -2.10 14.79 -7.99
N PRO A 7 -3.02 13.81 -8.02
CA PRO A 7 -2.67 12.39 -7.89
C PRO A 7 -1.80 11.88 -9.06
N ASN A 8 -1.68 12.67 -10.13
CA ASN A 8 -0.86 12.41 -11.31
C ASN A 8 0.51 13.13 -11.27
N ALA A 9 0.79 13.95 -10.24
CA ALA A 9 2.09 14.61 -10.06
C ALA A 9 3.21 13.61 -9.78
N ALA A 10 2.90 12.47 -9.17
CA ALA A 10 3.84 11.37 -9.00
C ALA A 10 3.96 10.56 -10.32
N ARG A 11 4.82 11.01 -11.24
CA ARG A 11 5.09 10.34 -12.54
C ARG A 11 5.98 9.09 -12.45
N TYR A 12 6.16 8.50 -11.28
CA TYR A 12 6.97 7.28 -11.15
C TYR A 12 6.24 6.10 -11.81
N VAL A 13 6.79 5.60 -12.91
CA VAL A 13 6.32 4.41 -13.61
C VAL A 13 7.11 3.22 -13.10
N LEU A 14 6.42 2.32 -12.38
CA LEU A 14 6.99 1.08 -11.90
C LEU A 14 6.93 0.01 -13.00
N ASP A 15 8.07 -0.58 -13.35
CA ASP A 15 8.11 -1.79 -14.15
C ASP A 15 7.70 -3.00 -13.28
N PRO A 16 6.67 -3.78 -13.66
CA PRO A 16 6.22 -4.96 -12.92
C PRO A 16 7.31 -6.01 -12.68
N LYS A 17 8.41 -5.99 -13.46
CA LYS A 17 9.55 -6.90 -13.30
C LYS A 17 10.53 -6.46 -12.21
N ARG A 18 10.38 -5.26 -11.65
CA ARG A 18 11.24 -4.72 -10.58
C ARG A 18 10.91 -5.31 -9.20
N THR A 19 10.91 -6.64 -9.11
CA THR A 19 10.68 -7.34 -7.84
C THR A 19 11.83 -7.15 -6.86
N ASP A 20 12.97 -6.59 -7.28
CA ASP A 20 14.06 -6.12 -6.42
C ASP A 20 13.56 -5.13 -5.37
N LEU A 21 12.74 -4.14 -5.74
CA LEU A 21 12.17 -3.16 -4.81
C LEU A 21 11.18 -3.79 -3.83
N ALA A 22 10.43 -4.78 -4.30
CA ALA A 22 9.53 -5.54 -3.46
C ALA A 22 10.29 -6.42 -2.44
N ARG A 23 11.39 -7.05 -2.86
CA ARG A 23 12.29 -7.80 -1.96
C ARG A 23 12.95 -6.89 -0.94
N GLU A 24 13.40 -5.71 -1.37
CA GLU A 24 13.96 -4.68 -0.48
C GLU A 24 12.94 -4.29 0.60
N PHE A 25 11.70 -3.99 0.19
CA PHE A 25 10.63 -3.65 1.12
C PHE A 25 10.32 -4.81 2.08
N ARG A 26 10.21 -6.06 1.59
CA ARG A 26 9.95 -7.23 2.45
C ARG A 26 11.09 -7.49 3.44
N GLY A 27 12.33 -7.25 3.05
CA GLY A 27 13.49 -7.40 3.93
C GLY A 27 13.54 -6.36 5.05
N CYS A 28 12.99 -5.17 4.84
CA CYS A 28 12.95 -4.11 5.84
C CYS A 28 11.73 -3.21 5.67
N ILE A 29 10.57 -3.64 6.20
CA ILE A 29 9.28 -2.96 6.02
C ILE A 29 9.30 -1.51 6.57
N ARG A 30 10.00 -1.29 7.69
CA ARG A 30 10.08 0.03 8.36
C ARG A 30 11.21 0.92 7.84
N GLY A 31 12.06 0.38 6.97
CA GLY A 31 13.24 1.06 6.46
C GLY A 31 14.44 1.06 7.41
N PRO A 32 15.56 1.71 7.00
CA PRO A 32 15.66 2.67 5.91
C PRO A 32 15.47 2.06 4.51
N HIS A 33 14.85 2.82 3.61
CA HIS A 33 14.61 2.42 2.22
C HIS A 33 15.55 3.15 1.26
N SER A 34 15.86 2.53 0.12
CA SER A 34 16.54 3.14 -1.01
C SER A 34 15.72 4.28 -1.62
N GLU A 35 16.37 5.20 -2.33
CA GLU A 35 15.68 6.31 -3.00
C GLU A 35 14.66 5.82 -4.05
N GLU A 36 14.93 4.71 -4.72
CA GLU A 36 13.99 4.11 -5.67
C GLU A 36 12.76 3.52 -4.98
N LEU A 37 12.96 2.80 -3.87
CA LEU A 37 11.85 2.30 -3.07
C LEU A 37 11.03 3.45 -2.46
N LYS A 38 11.68 4.54 -2.00
CA LYS A 38 10.98 5.74 -1.52
C LYS A 38 10.10 6.36 -2.60
N LYS A 39 10.57 6.49 -3.85
CA LYS A 39 9.76 6.99 -4.97
C LYS A 39 8.55 6.09 -5.24
N LEU A 40 8.75 4.77 -5.21
CA LEU A 40 7.67 3.80 -5.36
C LEU A 40 6.64 3.92 -4.23
N LEU A 41 7.09 3.95 -2.97
CA LEU A 41 6.21 4.09 -1.81
C LEU A 41 5.46 5.43 -1.85
N HIS A 42 6.10 6.50 -2.29
CA HIS A 42 5.45 7.79 -2.49
C HIS A 42 4.34 7.69 -3.55
N ARG A 43 4.60 7.03 -4.69
CA ARG A 43 3.59 6.78 -5.73
C ARG A 43 2.42 5.93 -5.24
N MET A 44 2.69 4.91 -4.41
CA MET A 44 1.68 4.07 -3.77
C MET A 44 0.81 4.85 -2.77
N ARG A 45 1.40 5.79 -2.03
CA ARG A 45 0.69 6.59 -1.00
C ARG A 45 -0.09 7.78 -1.59
N TRP A 46 0.40 8.36 -2.69
CA TRP A 46 -0.19 9.54 -3.33
C TRP A 46 -1.17 9.24 -4.48
N GLY A 47 -1.42 7.96 -4.79
CA GLY A 47 -2.37 7.56 -5.85
C GLY A 47 -3.84 7.87 -5.52
N ALA A 48 -4.76 7.46 -6.41
CA ALA A 48 -6.20 7.68 -6.23
C ALA A 48 -6.69 7.26 -4.83
N PHE A 49 -7.52 8.11 -4.23
CA PHE A 49 -8.16 7.91 -2.93
C PHE A 49 -9.28 6.84 -2.93
N PRO A 50 -10.15 6.74 -3.96
CA PRO A 50 -11.16 5.67 -4.01
C PRO A 50 -10.50 4.27 -4.05
N GLY A 51 -11.09 3.33 -3.30
CA GLY A 51 -10.66 1.94 -3.27
C GLY A 51 -9.35 1.65 -2.52
N ARG A 52 -8.79 2.64 -1.81
CA ARG A 52 -7.49 2.51 -1.13
C ARG A 52 -7.55 1.55 0.06
N TYR A 53 -6.61 0.62 0.11
CA TYR A 53 -6.42 -0.27 1.26
C TYR A 53 -5.67 0.41 2.41
N LEU A 54 -6.18 0.18 3.62
CA LEU A 54 -5.67 0.65 4.91
C LEU A 54 -5.74 -0.48 5.95
N LEU A 55 -5.06 -0.27 7.08
CA LEU A 55 -5.09 -1.18 8.21
C LEU A 55 -5.82 -0.53 9.37
N VAL A 56 -6.81 -1.22 9.92
CA VAL A 56 -7.51 -0.82 11.13
C VAL A 56 -6.97 -1.64 12.29
N MET A 57 -6.51 -0.97 13.33
CA MET A 57 -6.10 -1.62 14.57
C MET A 57 -7.35 -2.15 15.28
N VAL A 58 -7.47 -3.48 15.37
CA VAL A 58 -8.56 -4.15 16.07
C VAL A 58 -8.18 -4.36 17.53
N GLU A 59 -6.93 -4.77 17.78
CA GLU A 59 -6.36 -4.89 19.12
C GLU A 59 -5.02 -4.14 19.16
N PRO A 60 -4.83 -3.22 20.11
CA PRO A 60 -3.61 -2.44 20.22
C PRO A 60 -2.35 -3.31 20.27
N GLY A 61 -1.47 -3.11 19.28
CA GLY A 61 -0.19 -3.81 19.19
C GLY A 61 -0.28 -5.32 18.94
N ARG A 62 -1.46 -5.86 18.62
CA ARG A 62 -1.68 -7.30 18.45
C ARG A 62 -2.38 -7.67 17.16
N ARG A 63 -3.43 -6.95 16.78
CA ARG A 63 -4.25 -7.33 15.62
C ARG A 63 -4.62 -6.15 14.76
N TRP A 64 -4.43 -6.34 13.46
CA TRP A 64 -4.81 -5.38 12.43
C TRP A 64 -5.70 -6.06 11.41
N ALA A 65 -6.85 -5.45 11.10
CA ALA A 65 -7.72 -5.90 10.03
C ALA A 65 -7.47 -5.08 8.77
N LEU A 66 -7.57 -5.74 7.61
CA LEU A 66 -7.60 -5.05 6.34
C LEU A 66 -8.89 -4.21 6.25
N ALA A 67 -8.78 -3.00 5.72
CA ALA A 67 -9.90 -2.17 5.41
C ALA A 67 -9.70 -1.46 4.06
N GLN A 68 -10.78 -1.02 3.46
CA GLN A 68 -10.78 -0.32 2.17
C GLN A 68 -11.62 0.95 2.27
N MET A 69 -11.03 2.06 1.83
CA MET A 69 -11.75 3.32 1.65
C MET A 69 -12.82 3.14 0.58
N PRO A 70 -14.04 3.63 0.82
CA PRO A 70 -15.07 3.62 -0.20
C PRO A 70 -14.70 4.57 -1.33
N ASP A 71 -15.30 4.36 -2.50
CA ASP A 71 -15.05 5.19 -3.67
C ASP A 71 -15.67 6.58 -3.54
N GLU A 72 -16.75 6.70 -2.77
CA GLU A 72 -17.48 7.94 -2.54
C GLU A 72 -17.27 8.49 -1.13
N ARG A 73 -17.15 9.82 -1.04
CA ARG A 73 -17.03 10.53 0.23
C ARG A 73 -18.33 10.41 1.04
N GLY A 74 -18.19 10.17 2.34
CA GLY A 74 -19.33 10.06 3.27
C GLY A 74 -19.85 8.62 3.45
N GLN A 75 -19.40 7.68 2.62
CA GLN A 75 -19.64 6.27 2.84
C GLN A 75 -18.74 5.71 3.96
N LYS A 76 -19.15 4.58 4.54
CA LYS A 76 -18.38 3.89 5.59
C LYS A 76 -17.20 3.13 4.99
N VAL A 77 -16.09 3.10 5.73
CA VAL A 77 -14.94 2.25 5.41
C VAL A 77 -15.37 0.78 5.49
N LYS A 78 -15.03 0.00 4.46
CA LYS A 78 -15.27 -1.44 4.44
C LYS A 78 -14.14 -2.13 5.19
N VAL A 79 -14.45 -2.71 6.35
CA VAL A 79 -13.49 -3.50 7.14
C VAL A 79 -13.69 -4.98 6.81
N PHE A 80 -12.60 -5.66 6.48
CA PHE A 80 -12.58 -7.09 6.19
C PHE A 80 -12.20 -7.84 7.47
N HIS A 81 -13.19 -8.21 8.26
CA HIS A 81 -12.97 -8.89 9.54
C HIS A 81 -12.38 -10.30 9.40
N ASP A 82 -12.45 -10.89 8.21
CA ASP A 82 -11.85 -12.20 7.91
C ASP A 82 -10.36 -12.09 7.52
N VAL A 83 -9.86 -10.87 7.27
CA VAL A 83 -8.46 -10.62 6.88
C VAL A 83 -7.78 -9.86 8.02
N VAL A 84 -7.26 -10.64 8.98
CA VAL A 84 -6.60 -10.12 10.19
C VAL A 84 -5.15 -10.58 10.22
N PHE A 85 -4.29 -9.69 10.68
CA PHE A 85 -2.86 -9.91 10.82
C PHE A 85 -2.46 -9.76 12.28
N GLU A 86 -1.54 -10.63 12.72
CA GLU A 86 -0.96 -10.60 14.08
C GLU A 86 0.34 -9.78 14.16
N SER A 87 0.86 -9.35 13.00
CA SER A 87 2.05 -8.50 12.88
C SER A 87 1.75 -7.35 11.94
N LEU A 88 2.18 -6.16 12.33
CA LEU A 88 2.11 -4.98 11.47
C LEU A 88 2.92 -5.18 10.19
N ASP A 89 4.05 -5.89 10.26
CA ASP A 89 4.95 -6.09 9.14
C ASP A 89 4.30 -6.97 8.04
N ASP A 90 3.54 -8.00 8.44
CA ASP A 90 2.76 -8.82 7.50
C ASP A 90 1.55 -8.08 6.94
N ALA A 91 0.91 -7.27 7.78
CA ALA A 91 -0.21 -6.43 7.37
C ALA A 91 0.24 -5.39 6.31
N GLU A 92 1.36 -4.71 6.54
CA GLU A 92 1.93 -3.75 5.61
C GLU A 92 2.40 -4.42 4.31
N TRP A 93 3.00 -5.61 4.40
CA TRP A 93 3.38 -6.38 3.22
C TRP A 93 2.16 -6.77 2.37
N HIS A 94 1.08 -7.21 3.00
CA HIS A 94 -0.15 -7.55 2.30
C HIS A 94 -0.73 -6.32 1.57
N VAL A 95 -0.81 -5.19 2.26
CA VAL A 95 -1.27 -3.92 1.65
C VAL A 95 -0.34 -3.47 0.53
N PHE A 96 0.97 -3.67 0.66
CA PHE A 96 1.94 -3.39 -0.40
C PHE A 96 1.65 -4.22 -1.66
N GLY A 97 1.39 -5.52 -1.52
CA GLY A 97 1.03 -6.40 -2.64
C GLY A 97 -0.27 -5.98 -3.34
N LEU A 98 -1.29 -5.58 -2.58
CA LEU A 98 -2.55 -5.05 -3.14
C LEU A 98 -2.31 -3.76 -3.94
N ARG A 99 -1.50 -2.84 -3.39
CA ARG A 99 -1.14 -1.59 -4.07
C ARG A 99 -0.28 -1.84 -5.29
N TRP A 100 0.63 -2.80 -5.23
CA TRP A 100 1.43 -3.23 -6.37
C TRP A 100 0.55 -3.72 -7.51
N LYS A 101 -0.41 -4.61 -7.22
CA LYS A 101 -1.38 -5.11 -8.21
C LYS A 101 -2.24 -3.99 -8.79
N ALA A 102 -2.67 -3.04 -7.96
CA ALA A 102 -3.42 -1.88 -8.44
C ALA A 102 -2.59 -0.96 -9.36
N LEU A 103 -1.29 -0.80 -9.10
CA LEU A 103 -0.41 0.04 -9.90
C LEU A 103 0.07 -0.62 -11.20
N THR A 104 0.37 -1.93 -11.16
CA THR A 104 1.02 -2.66 -12.25
C THR A 104 0.06 -3.57 -13.03
N GLY A 105 -1.17 -3.77 -12.52
CA GLY A 105 -2.11 -4.79 -13.01
C GLY A 105 -1.69 -6.23 -12.69
N THR A 106 -0.51 -6.45 -12.12
CA THR A 106 0.08 -7.77 -11.92
C THR A 106 0.18 -8.09 -10.44
N GLU A 107 -0.20 -9.30 -10.04
CA GLU A 107 0.00 -9.74 -8.66
C GLU A 107 1.48 -9.91 -8.36
N LEU A 108 1.93 -9.33 -7.25
CA LEU A 108 3.31 -9.44 -6.80
C LEU A 108 3.60 -10.86 -6.33
N LYS A 109 4.45 -11.57 -7.06
CA LYS A 109 4.97 -12.89 -6.67
C LYS A 109 6.46 -12.75 -6.43
N LEU A 110 6.88 -12.98 -5.19
CA LEU A 110 8.28 -13.18 -4.86
C LEU A 110 8.57 -14.68 -5.04
N ASP A 111 9.41 -14.98 -6.02
CA ASP A 111 10.08 -16.28 -6.18
C ASP A 111 11.24 -16.39 -5.18
#